data_AF-A0A930AS68-F1
#
_entry.id   AF-A0A930AS68-F1
#
_cell.length_a   1.000
_cell.length_b   1.000
_cell.length_c   1.000
_cell.angle_alpha   90.00
_cell.angle_beta   90.00
_cell.angle_gamma   90.00
#
_symmetry.space_group_name_H-M   'P 1'
#
loop_
_entity.id
_entity.type
_entity.pdbx_description
1 polymer ?
#
loop_
_entity_poly.entity_id
_entity_poly.type
_entity_poly.pdbx_seq_one_letter_code
_entity_poly.pdbx_strand_id
1 'polypeptide(L)'
;LGMNGRETLYALDDEQVIYLNTFSNTIAPSVRIGYMILPKKNLKEFQDRISFRSNTVSTLMQYIVAELIQNGSFERHINRVRKKMRK
;
A
#
# COMPACT_ATOMS: atom_id res chain seq x y z
N LEU A 1 5.61 3.73 1.29
CA LEU A 1 6.67 4.38 2.10
C LEU A 1 7.69 5.06 1.18
N GLY A 2 7.60 6.36 0.97
CA GLY A 2 8.66 7.12 0.30
C GLY A 2 9.92 7.09 1.17
N MET A 3 10.92 6.34 0.72
CA MET A 3 12.25 6.31 1.30
C MET A 3 13.03 7.51 0.74
N ASN A 4 13.55 8.35 1.63
CA ASN A 4 14.55 9.38 1.36
C ASN A 4 14.19 10.45 0.32
N GLY A 5 13.43 11.49 0.67
CA GLY A 5 13.48 12.83 0.06
C GLY A 5 13.44 12.97 -1.47
N ARG A 6 13.21 11.88 -2.19
CA ARG A 6 13.18 11.75 -3.65
C ARG A 6 11.72 11.55 -3.98
N GLU A 7 11.20 12.42 -4.83
CA GLU A 7 9.85 12.30 -5.34
C GLU A 7 9.69 10.91 -5.97
N THR A 8 8.63 10.22 -5.59
CA THR A 8 8.25 8.97 -6.23
C THR A 8 7.85 9.26 -7.67
N LEU A 9 8.01 8.32 -8.60
CA LEU A 9 7.54 8.51 -9.98
C LEU A 9 6.04 8.87 -10.03
N TYR A 10 5.26 8.30 -9.11
CA TYR A 10 3.84 8.65 -8.92
C TYR A 10 3.62 10.11 -8.49
N ALA A 11 4.54 10.71 -7.74
CA ALA A 11 4.45 12.11 -7.35
C ALA A 11 4.79 13.07 -8.50
N LEU A 12 5.50 12.57 -9.52
CA LEU A 12 5.83 13.31 -10.74
C LEU A 12 4.73 13.18 -11.80
N ASP A 13 4.08 12.02 -11.90
CA ASP A 13 3.00 11.74 -12.85
C ASP A 13 2.08 10.63 -12.31
N ASP A 14 0.93 11.00 -11.75
CA ASP A 14 -0.06 10.06 -11.17
C ASP A 14 -1.02 9.47 -12.21
N GLU A 15 -1.03 10.00 -13.44
CA GLU A 15 -1.87 9.54 -14.54
C GLU A 15 -1.18 8.47 -15.39
N GLN A 16 0.14 8.33 -15.31
CA GLN A 16 0.90 7.32 -16.05
C GLN A 16 1.50 6.22 -15.19
N VAL A 17 1.51 6.38 -13.86
CA VAL A 17 2.25 5.50 -12.97
C VAL A 17 1.30 4.69 -12.09
N ILE A 18 1.42 3.36 -12.18
CA ILE A 18 0.80 2.46 -11.21
C ILE A 18 1.68 2.43 -9.96
N TYR A 19 1.17 2.96 -8.84
CA TYR A 19 1.87 2.88 -7.56
C TYR A 19 1.59 1.54 -6.89
N LEU A 20 2.62 0.76 -6.59
CA LEU A 20 2.52 -0.52 -5.88
C LEU A 20 3.19 -0.43 -4.51
N ASN A 21 2.56 -1.00 -3.49
CA ASN A 21 3.17 -1.14 -2.18
C ASN A 21 2.66 -2.38 -1.41
N THR A 22 3.29 -2.65 -0.27
CA THR A 22 2.90 -3.75 0.62
C THR A 22 2.98 -3.37 2.09
N PHE A 23 2.07 -3.92 2.89
CA PHE A 23 2.14 -3.84 4.34
C PHE A 23 3.23 -4.73 4.94
N SER A 24 3.82 -5.64 4.16
CA SER A 24 4.86 -6.58 4.62
C SER A 24 6.08 -5.86 5.21
N ASN A 25 6.45 -4.71 4.63
CA ASN A 25 7.60 -3.91 5.04
C ASN A 25 7.27 -2.87 6.13
N THR A 26 5.99 -2.75 6.50
CA THR A 26 5.50 -1.65 7.36
C THR A 26 4.77 -2.12 8.60
N ILE A 27 4.24 -3.35 8.58
CA ILE A 27 3.55 -3.98 9.70
C ILE A 27 4.32 -5.25 10.09
N ALA A 28 4.30 -6.28 9.24
CA ALA A 28 5.09 -7.50 9.40
C ALA A 28 5.10 -8.34 8.11
N PRO A 29 6.17 -9.11 7.81
CA PRO A 29 6.26 -9.94 6.61
C PRO A 29 5.12 -10.95 6.44
N SER A 30 4.53 -11.42 7.55
CA SER A 30 3.41 -12.37 7.57
C SER A 30 2.08 -11.77 7.12
N VAL A 31 1.96 -10.45 7.02
CA VAL A 31 0.69 -9.79 6.65
C VAL A 31 0.28 -10.13 5.22
N ARG A 32 1.26 -10.23 4.29
CA ARG A 32 1.06 -10.61 2.88
C ARG A 32 -0.03 -9.79 2.15
N ILE A 33 -0.26 -8.55 2.57
CA ILE A 33 -1.19 -7.62 1.92
C ILE A 33 -0.39 -6.64 1.06
N GLY A 34 -0.71 -6.60 -0.23
CA GLY A 34 -0.33 -5.57 -1.18
C GLY A 34 -1.48 -4.59 -1.42
N TYR A 35 -1.16 -3.38 -1.86
CA TYR A 35 -2.13 -2.44 -2.39
C TYR A 35 -1.55 -1.71 -3.59
N MET A 36 -2.43 -1.13 -4.40
CA MET A 36 -2.04 -0.34 -5.55
C MET A 36 -2.91 0.90 -5.71
N ILE A 37 -2.34 1.94 -6.30
CA ILE A 37 -3.07 3.10 -6.81
C ILE A 37 -2.97 3.05 -8.32
N LEU A 38 -4.13 2.94 -8.98
CA LEU A 38 -4.25 2.77 -10.42
C LEU A 38 -4.68 4.10 -11.06
N PRO A 39 -4.03 4.54 -12.15
CA PRO A 39 -4.53 5.66 -12.93
C PRO A 39 -5.92 5.38 -13.49
N LYS A 40 -6.80 6.39 -13.47
CA LYS A 40 -8.21 6.22 -13.87
C LYS A 40 -8.37 5.67 -15.29
N LYS A 41 -7.48 6.07 -16.20
CA LYS A 41 -7.48 5.62 -17.60
C LYS A 41 -7.32 4.11 -17.76
N ASN A 42 -6.68 3.43 -16.80
CA ASN A 42 -6.41 1.99 -16.84
C ASN A 42 -7.46 1.16 -16.08
N LEU A 43 -8.46 1.80 -15.45
CA LEU A 43 -9.43 1.11 -14.58
C LEU A 43 -10.21 0.03 -15.32
N LYS A 44 -10.72 0.34 -16.52
CA LYS A 44 -11.55 -0.58 -17.31
C LYS A 44 -10.79 -1.84 -17.69
N GLU A 45 -9.62 -1.68 -18.30
CA GLU A 45 -8.75 -2.79 -18.69
C GLU A 45 -8.35 -3.65 -17.48
N PHE A 46 -8.06 -3.01 -16.34
CA PHE A 46 -7.69 -3.73 -15.13
C PHE A 46 -8.85 -4.55 -14.55
N GLN A 47 -10.07 -3.99 -14.51
CA GLN A 47 -11.27 -4.70 -14.08
C GLN A 47 -11.53 -5.92 -14.96
N ASP A 48 -11.44 -5.78 -16.28
CA ASP A 48 -11.65 -6.87 -17.23
C ASP A 48 -10.65 -8.01 -17.02
N ARG A 49 -9.39 -7.70 -16.65
CA ARG A 49 -8.32 -8.69 -16.47
C ARG A 49 -8.24 -9.31 -15.07
N ILE A 50 -8.71 -8.63 -14.03
CA ILE A 50 -8.51 -9.03 -12.61
C ILE A 50 -9.81 -9.53 -11.98
N SER A 51 -10.98 -9.23 -12.56
CA SER A 51 -12.32 -9.63 -12.06
C SER A 51 -12.45 -11.12 -11.69
N PHE A 52 -11.65 -12.00 -12.30
CA PHE A 52 -11.69 -13.45 -12.06
C PHE A 52 -10.76 -13.96 -10.95
N ARG A 53 -9.83 -13.15 -10.41
CA ARG A 53 -8.90 -13.63 -9.37
C ARG A 53 -9.52 -13.48 -7.98
N SER A 54 -9.86 -14.61 -7.38
CA SER A 54 -10.24 -14.69 -5.96
C SER A 54 -9.16 -14.03 -5.10
N ASN A 55 -9.59 -13.15 -4.21
CA ASN A 55 -8.71 -12.47 -3.27
C ASN A 55 -7.97 -13.52 -2.43
N THR A 56 -6.66 -13.68 -2.66
CA THR A 56 -5.82 -14.67 -1.97
C THR A 56 -5.43 -14.23 -0.55
N VAL A 57 -5.83 -13.03 -0.15
CA VAL A 57 -5.53 -12.48 1.17
C VAL A 57 -6.56 -12.99 2.18
N SER A 58 -6.06 -13.53 3.30
CA SER A 58 -6.87 -13.85 4.48
C SER A 58 -7.77 -12.68 4.90
N THR A 59 -9.08 -12.91 5.01
CA THR A 59 -10.06 -11.91 5.46
C THR A 59 -9.72 -11.35 6.84
N LEU A 60 -9.22 -12.17 7.76
CA LEU A 60 -8.77 -11.74 9.08
C LEU A 60 -7.66 -10.68 8.98
N MET A 61 -6.69 -10.90 8.09
CA MET A 61 -5.61 -9.94 7.90
C MET A 61 -6.12 -8.62 7.31
N GLN A 62 -7.11 -8.67 6.42
CA GLN A 62 -7.75 -7.47 5.87
C GLN A 62 -8.42 -6.65 6.99
N TYR A 63 -9.14 -7.30 7.91
CA TYR A 63 -9.74 -6.62 9.06
C TYR A 63 -8.69 -6.02 10.00
N ILE A 64 -7.63 -6.76 10.32
CA ILE A 64 -6.54 -6.24 11.17
C ILE A 64 -5.92 -4.99 10.56
N VAL A 65 -5.60 -5.02 9.26
CA VAL A 65 -5.03 -3.84 8.58
C VAL A 65 -6.02 -2.69 8.55
N ALA A 66 -7.29 -2.95 8.27
CA ALA A 66 -8.33 -1.93 8.27
C ALA A 66 -8.46 -1.25 9.65
N GLU A 67 -8.46 -2.02 10.73
CA GLU A 67 -8.52 -1.51 12.10
C GLU A 67 -7.30 -0.65 12.44
N LEU A 68 -6.08 -1.15 12.15
CA LEU A 68 -4.84 -0.41 12.38
C LEU A 68 -4.77 0.93 11.65
N ILE A 69 -5.36 1.01 10.46
CA ILE A 69 -5.47 2.25 9.68
C ILE A 69 -6.53 3.16 10.31
N GLN A 70 -7.74 2.66 10.57
CA GLN A 70 -8.86 3.44 11.10
C GLN A 70 -8.56 4.07 12.47
N ASN A 71 -7.89 3.33 13.36
CA ASN A 71 -7.54 3.84 14.69
C ASN A 71 -6.20 4.63 14.73
N GLY A 72 -5.59 4.90 13.57
CA GLY A 72 -4.36 5.69 13.45
C GLY A 72 -3.10 5.02 14.00
N SER A 73 -3.16 3.75 14.42
CA SER A 73 -1.99 3.04 14.95
C SER A 73 -0.93 2.79 13.88
N PHE A 74 -1.35 2.56 12.63
CA PHE A 74 -0.45 2.40 11.50
C PHE A 74 0.43 3.64 11.27
N GLU A 75 -0.19 4.82 11.23
CA GLU A 75 0.54 6.08 11.03
C GLU A 75 1.54 6.35 12.17
N ARG A 76 1.12 6.15 13.43
CA ARG A 76 1.99 6.27 14.59
C ARG A 76 3.17 5.31 14.54
N HIS A 77 2.96 4.08 14.07
CA HIS A 77 4.04 3.10 13.88
C HIS A 77 5.05 3.59 12.83
N ILE A 78 4.57 4.00 11.64
CA ILE A 78 5.42 4.53 10.57
C ILE A 78 6.25 5.72 11.03
N ASN A 79 5.64 6.66 11.76
CA ASN A 79 6.34 7.84 12.26
C ASN A 79 7.45 7.47 13.26
N ARG A 80 7.22 6.48 14.14
CA ARG A 80 8.27 5.94 15.01
C ARG A 80 9.41 5.29 14.24
N VAL A 81 9.10 4.46 13.24
CA VAL A 81 10.12 3.77 12.42
C VAL A 81 10.95 4.79 11.64
N ARG A 82 10.32 5.79 11.02
CA ARG A 82 11.03 6.88 10.33
C ARG A 82 11.94 7.66 11.25
N LYS A 83 11.49 7.97 12.48
CA LYS A 83 12.33 8.64 13.48
C LYS A 83 13.57 7.82 13.84
N LYS A 84 13.44 6.48 13.92
CA LYS A 84 14.57 5.57 14.14
C LYS A 84 15.55 5.54 12.97
N MET A 85 15.06 5.54 11.72
CA MET A 85 15.93 5.48 10.53
C MET A 85 16.63 6.79 10.16
N ARG A 86 16.16 7.93 10.70
CA ARG A 86 16.78 9.25 10.51
C ARG A 86 17.90 9.56 11.50
N LYS A 87 18.08 8.70 12.51
CA LYS A 87 19.15 8.79 13.51
C LYS A 87 20.27 7.85 13.09
#